data_AF-A0A7V9L326-F1
#
_entry.id   AF-A0A7V9L326-F1
#
_cell.length_a   1.000
_cell.length_b   1.000
_cell.length_c   1.000
_cell.angle_alpha   90.00
_cell.angle_beta   90.00
_cell.angle_gamma   90.00
#
_symmetry.space_group_name_H-M   'P 1'
#
loop_
_entity.id
_entity.type
_entity.pdbx_description
1 polymer ?
#
loop_
_entity_poly.entity_id
_entity_poly.type
_entity_poly.pdbx_seq_one_letter_code
_entity_poly.pdbx_strand_id
1 'polypeptide(L)'
;LISDGAQSGCSLGGGDAGTEASVADLFTNRDIPTFVVGFGSGTDAAELNTLATKGGTALAGTTKYYQADTPAQLDQAFQSIAGLIVSCDFLVDPAPTDLAQTFVFYENTELVPHDTTHGDGWDYDPATGTMTLYGTYCERLTTHEVDDVDVVFGCPTPPVL
;
A
#
# COMPACT_ATOMS: atom_id res chain seq x y z
N LEU A 1 -9.43 -10.85 -1.38
CA LEU A 1 -9.95 -12.19 -1.70
C LEU A 1 -8.78 -13.12 -1.98
N ILE A 2 -8.77 -14.30 -1.38
CA ILE A 2 -7.73 -15.32 -1.59
C ILE A 2 -8.44 -16.62 -1.97
N SER A 3 -7.99 -17.31 -3.00
CA SER A 3 -8.50 -18.64 -3.38
C SER A 3 -7.37 -19.58 -3.73
N ASP A 4 -7.48 -20.85 -3.33
CA ASP A 4 -6.59 -21.94 -3.70
C ASP A 4 -7.20 -22.92 -4.71
N GLY A 5 -8.47 -22.69 -5.09
CA GLY A 5 -9.25 -23.57 -5.96
C GLY A 5 -10.24 -22.82 -6.84
N ALA A 6 -10.66 -23.47 -7.92
CA ALA A 6 -11.82 -23.04 -8.70
C ALA A 6 -13.12 -23.33 -7.96
N GLN A 7 -14.12 -22.46 -8.10
CA GLN A 7 -15.42 -22.70 -7.49
C GLN A 7 -16.06 -23.96 -8.08
N SER A 8 -16.47 -24.87 -7.21
CA SER A 8 -17.22 -26.07 -7.62
C SER A 8 -18.20 -26.51 -6.54
N GLY A 9 -19.34 -27.06 -6.94
CA GLY A 9 -20.32 -27.71 -6.04
C GLY A 9 -21.21 -26.79 -5.20
N CYS A 10 -20.76 -25.58 -4.82
CA CYS A 10 -21.52 -24.65 -3.99
C CYS A 10 -22.00 -23.41 -4.80
N SER A 11 -23.30 -23.35 -5.13
CA SER A 11 -23.87 -22.31 -6.02
C SER A 11 -25.09 -21.56 -5.46
N LEU A 12 -25.48 -21.80 -4.20
CA LEU A 12 -26.62 -21.09 -3.58
C LEU A 12 -26.46 -19.56 -3.61
N GLY A 13 -25.22 -19.06 -3.60
CA GLY A 13 -24.88 -17.64 -3.72
C GLY A 13 -24.66 -17.14 -5.15
N GLY A 14 -24.94 -17.94 -6.17
CA GLY A 14 -24.79 -17.55 -7.58
C GLY A 14 -23.53 -18.06 -8.29
N GLY A 15 -22.71 -18.89 -7.66
CA GLY A 15 -21.48 -19.37 -8.32
C GLY A 15 -20.43 -18.26 -8.44
N ASP A 16 -19.57 -18.38 -9.45
CA ASP A 16 -18.60 -17.35 -9.83
C ASP A 16 -19.30 -16.01 -10.09
N ALA A 17 -20.41 -16.03 -10.84
CA ALA A 17 -21.21 -14.84 -11.14
C ALA A 17 -21.70 -14.10 -9.88
N GLY A 18 -21.99 -14.82 -8.80
CA GLY A 18 -22.35 -14.24 -7.51
C GLY A 18 -21.18 -13.56 -6.81
N THR A 19 -19.99 -14.19 -6.85
CA THR A 19 -18.74 -13.63 -6.36
C THR A 19 -18.35 -12.39 -7.16
N GLU A 20 -18.41 -12.45 -8.48
CA GLU A 20 -18.18 -11.32 -9.38
C GLU A 20 -19.11 -10.14 -9.10
N ALA A 21 -20.40 -10.39 -8.89
CA ALA A 21 -21.37 -9.35 -8.58
C ALA A 21 -21.06 -8.69 -7.22
N SER A 22 -20.67 -9.49 -6.22
CA SER A 22 -20.32 -9.00 -4.89
C SER A 22 -19.05 -8.14 -4.92
N VAL A 23 -18.01 -8.57 -5.65
CA VAL A 23 -16.76 -7.82 -5.81
C VAL A 23 -16.98 -6.53 -6.59
N ALA A 24 -17.79 -6.56 -7.65
CA ALA A 24 -18.16 -5.34 -8.38
C ALA A 24 -18.93 -4.36 -7.49
N ASP A 25 -19.89 -4.84 -6.69
CA ASP A 25 -20.70 -4.02 -5.79
C ASP A 25 -19.87 -3.36 -4.67
N LEU A 26 -18.88 -4.07 -4.12
CA LEU A 26 -17.91 -3.49 -3.18
C LEU A 26 -17.15 -2.31 -3.82
N PHE A 27 -16.66 -2.50 -5.03
CA PHE A 27 -15.87 -1.46 -5.70
C PHE A 27 -16.74 -0.29 -6.16
N THR A 28 -17.80 -0.53 -6.94
CA THR A 28 -18.54 0.54 -7.62
C THR A 28 -19.51 1.29 -6.72
N ASN A 29 -20.10 0.61 -5.72
CA ASN A 29 -21.18 1.19 -4.92
C ASN A 29 -20.74 1.53 -3.49
N ARG A 30 -19.62 0.99 -3.02
CA ARG A 30 -19.11 1.18 -1.66
C ARG A 30 -17.72 1.77 -1.59
N ASP A 31 -17.05 1.95 -2.73
CA ASP A 31 -15.68 2.47 -2.80
C ASP A 31 -14.68 1.61 -2.00
N ILE A 32 -14.91 0.29 -1.98
CA ILE A 32 -14.06 -0.70 -1.30
C ILE A 32 -13.34 -1.53 -2.37
N PRO A 33 -12.08 -1.22 -2.69
CA PRO A 33 -11.29 -2.01 -3.63
C PRO A 33 -11.03 -3.42 -3.07
N THR A 34 -10.98 -4.41 -3.96
CA THR A 34 -10.74 -5.81 -3.59
C THR A 34 -9.51 -6.34 -4.30
N PHE A 35 -8.43 -6.62 -3.56
CA PHE A 35 -7.26 -7.34 -4.05
C PHE A 35 -7.53 -8.83 -4.20
N VAL A 36 -7.04 -9.45 -5.27
CA VAL A 36 -7.24 -10.87 -5.57
C VAL A 36 -5.90 -11.61 -5.53
N VAL A 37 -5.83 -12.67 -4.74
CA VAL A 37 -4.66 -13.54 -4.60
C VAL A 37 -5.04 -14.98 -4.95
N GLY A 38 -4.33 -15.58 -5.90
CA GLY A 38 -4.45 -17.00 -6.22
C GLY A 38 -3.34 -17.79 -5.54
N PHE A 39 -3.69 -18.85 -4.81
CA PHE A 39 -2.72 -19.69 -4.09
C PHE A 39 -2.58 -21.08 -4.74
N GLY A 40 -1.39 -21.40 -5.22
CA GLY A 40 -1.11 -22.63 -5.96
C GLY A 40 -1.81 -22.68 -7.32
N SER A 41 -1.94 -23.90 -7.87
CA SER A 41 -2.39 -24.12 -9.26
C SER A 41 -3.84 -24.61 -9.39
N GLY A 42 -4.60 -24.69 -8.29
CA GLY A 42 -5.97 -25.20 -8.30
C GLY A 42 -7.01 -24.19 -8.77
N THR A 43 -6.63 -22.93 -8.93
CA THR A 43 -7.51 -21.79 -9.22
C THR A 43 -7.85 -21.65 -10.69
N ASP A 44 -9.01 -21.06 -10.99
CA ASP A 44 -9.34 -20.59 -12.34
C ASP A 44 -8.73 -19.20 -12.59
N ALA A 45 -7.66 -19.15 -13.37
CA ALA A 45 -6.96 -17.91 -13.68
C ALA A 45 -7.83 -16.89 -14.44
N ALA A 46 -8.78 -17.34 -15.25
CA ALA A 46 -9.69 -16.44 -15.97
C ALA A 46 -10.67 -15.79 -15.00
N GLU A 47 -11.17 -16.56 -14.03
CA GLU A 47 -12.06 -16.03 -12.99
C GLU A 47 -11.32 -15.05 -12.07
N LEU A 48 -10.14 -15.41 -11.59
CA LEU A 48 -9.33 -14.50 -10.76
C LEU A 48 -9.00 -13.18 -11.48
N ASN A 49 -8.73 -13.23 -12.79
CA ASN A 49 -8.55 -12.04 -13.62
C ASN A 49 -9.82 -11.17 -13.69
N THR A 50 -10.99 -11.79 -13.82
CA THR A 50 -12.29 -11.11 -13.83
C THR A 50 -12.55 -10.44 -12.49
N LEU A 51 -12.33 -11.15 -11.39
CA LEU A 51 -12.49 -10.61 -10.03
C LEU A 51 -11.56 -9.43 -9.77
N ALA A 52 -10.29 -9.52 -10.17
CA ALA A 52 -9.34 -8.42 -9.98
C ALA A 52 -9.74 -7.17 -10.78
N THR A 53 -10.29 -7.37 -11.99
CA THR A 53 -10.80 -6.29 -12.84
C THR A 53 -12.04 -5.64 -12.23
N LYS A 54 -13.01 -6.45 -11.78
CA LYS A 54 -14.25 -5.97 -11.15
C LYS A 54 -14.01 -5.33 -9.79
N GLY A 55 -12.99 -5.79 -9.06
CA GLY A 55 -12.61 -5.29 -7.75
C GLY A 55 -11.73 -4.05 -7.78
N GLY A 56 -11.38 -3.54 -8.96
CA GLY A 56 -10.64 -2.28 -9.11
C GLY A 56 -9.14 -2.35 -8.84
N THR A 57 -8.56 -3.54 -8.68
CA THR A 57 -7.14 -3.73 -8.29
C THR A 57 -6.33 -4.54 -9.30
N ALA A 58 -6.83 -4.67 -10.53
CA ALA A 58 -6.18 -5.45 -11.57
C ALA A 58 -4.74 -4.99 -11.85
N LEU A 59 -3.79 -5.93 -11.75
CA LEU A 59 -2.41 -5.74 -12.18
C LEU A 59 -2.33 -5.56 -13.71
N ALA A 60 -1.26 -4.92 -14.15
CA ALA A 60 -0.94 -4.80 -15.57
C ALA A 60 -0.54 -6.16 -16.18
N GLY A 61 -0.79 -6.34 -17.48
CA GLY A 61 -0.42 -7.55 -18.21
C GLY A 61 -1.53 -8.61 -18.25
N THR A 62 -1.12 -9.87 -18.49
CA THR A 62 -2.03 -11.01 -18.70
C THR A 62 -2.58 -11.60 -17.41
N THR A 63 -1.76 -11.61 -16.35
CA THR A 63 -2.16 -12.02 -15.00
C THR A 63 -2.47 -10.76 -14.22
N LYS A 64 -3.74 -10.57 -13.87
CA LYS A 64 -4.27 -9.35 -13.25
C LYS A 64 -4.38 -9.46 -11.74
N TYR A 65 -4.02 -10.59 -11.17
CA TYR A 65 -4.11 -10.90 -9.74
C TYR A 65 -2.73 -11.30 -9.21
N TYR A 66 -2.56 -11.32 -7.89
CA TYR A 66 -1.32 -11.77 -7.25
C TYR A 66 -1.27 -13.29 -7.21
N GLN A 67 -0.32 -13.89 -7.93
CA GLN A 67 -0.10 -15.35 -7.88
C GLN A 67 0.92 -15.68 -6.78
N ALA A 68 0.58 -16.66 -5.93
CA ALA A 68 1.49 -17.21 -4.92
C ALA A 68 1.44 -18.74 -4.92
N ASP A 69 2.54 -19.42 -5.23
CA ASP A 69 2.59 -20.89 -5.28
C ASP A 69 3.16 -21.50 -3.99
N THR A 70 3.62 -20.65 -3.07
CA THR A 70 4.28 -21.03 -1.82
C THR A 70 3.89 -20.07 -0.70
N PRO A 71 4.02 -20.47 0.59
CA PRO A 71 3.77 -19.58 1.71
C PRO A 71 4.60 -18.28 1.66
N ALA A 72 5.88 -18.37 1.27
CA ALA A 72 6.74 -17.19 1.14
C ALA A 72 6.24 -16.20 0.07
N GLN A 73 5.72 -16.70 -1.05
CA GLN A 73 5.13 -15.83 -2.09
C GLN A 73 3.80 -15.25 -1.65
N LEU A 74 3.04 -15.95 -0.78
CA LEU A 74 1.81 -15.42 -0.21
C LEU A 74 2.12 -14.25 0.73
N ASP A 75 3.14 -14.38 1.57
CA ASP A 75 3.63 -13.29 2.42
C ASP A 75 4.07 -12.08 1.58
N GLN A 76 4.80 -12.31 0.49
CA GLN A 76 5.20 -11.25 -0.44
C GLN A 76 3.99 -10.54 -1.09
N ALA A 77 2.94 -11.29 -1.45
CA ALA A 77 1.72 -10.71 -1.99
C ALA A 77 1.03 -9.80 -0.97
N PHE A 78 0.98 -10.21 0.31
CA PHE A 78 0.43 -9.37 1.37
C PHE A 78 1.27 -8.12 1.63
N GLN A 79 2.59 -8.23 1.66
CA GLN A 79 3.48 -7.08 1.81
C GLN A 79 3.28 -6.08 0.67
N SER A 80 3.18 -6.57 -0.57
CA SER A 80 2.91 -5.74 -1.74
C SER A 80 1.56 -5.01 -1.63
N ILE A 81 0.51 -5.71 -1.19
CA ILE A 81 -0.82 -5.12 -1.00
C ILE A 81 -0.81 -4.08 0.13
N ALA A 82 -0.18 -4.40 1.26
CA ALA A 82 -0.07 -3.49 2.38
C ALA A 82 0.71 -2.22 1.97
N GLY A 83 1.74 -2.37 1.14
CA GLY A 83 2.55 -1.28 0.61
C GLY A 83 1.77 -0.25 -0.19
N LEU A 84 0.69 -0.67 -0.87
CA LEU A 84 -0.19 0.24 -1.62
C LEU A 84 -1.06 1.13 -0.73
N ILE A 85 -1.19 0.79 0.55
CA ILE A 85 -1.95 1.57 1.53
C ILE A 85 -1.03 2.54 2.27
N VAL A 86 0.26 2.23 2.37
CA VAL A 86 1.24 3.11 3.01
C VAL A 86 1.44 4.34 2.13
N SER A 87 1.06 5.50 2.69
CA SER A 87 1.24 6.80 2.07
C SER A 87 2.65 7.32 2.38
N CYS A 88 3.28 7.96 1.40
CA CYS A 88 4.47 8.78 1.65
C CYS A 88 4.11 10.20 2.08
N ASP A 89 2.82 10.53 2.06
CA ASP A 89 2.24 11.79 2.50
C ASP A 89 1.68 11.66 3.92
N PHE A 90 2.15 12.52 4.82
CA PHE A 90 1.73 12.59 6.21
C PHE A 90 1.20 13.98 6.51
N LEU A 91 -0.04 14.08 7.02
CA LEU A 91 -0.55 15.34 7.53
C LEU A 91 0.17 15.67 8.84
N VAL A 92 0.79 16.85 8.91
CA VAL A 92 1.54 17.30 10.07
C VAL A 92 0.78 18.40 10.80
N ASP A 93 0.28 18.08 11.99
CA ASP A 93 -0.45 18.99 12.88
C ASP A 93 0.12 18.90 14.31
N PRO A 94 0.66 19.98 14.90
CA PRO A 94 0.72 21.35 14.36
C PRO A 94 1.73 21.50 13.21
N ALA A 95 1.44 22.46 12.33
CA ALA A 95 2.36 22.85 11.26
C ALA A 95 3.74 23.24 11.84
N PRO A 96 4.85 22.83 11.19
CA PRO A 96 6.19 23.19 11.63
C PRO A 96 6.38 24.71 11.60
N THR A 97 6.93 25.29 12.67
CA THR A 97 7.18 26.73 12.75
C THR A 97 8.47 27.15 12.02
N ASP A 98 9.45 26.24 11.94
CA ASP A 98 10.71 26.42 11.22
C ASP A 98 11.19 25.06 10.68
N LEU A 99 11.27 24.93 9.35
CA LEU A 99 11.74 23.72 8.69
C LEU A 99 13.21 23.43 8.97
N ALA A 100 14.03 24.45 9.28
CA ALA A 100 15.43 24.26 9.66
C ALA A 100 15.59 23.66 11.07
N GLN A 101 14.52 23.66 11.88
CA GLN A 101 14.45 23.03 13.20
C GLN A 101 13.47 21.84 13.23
N THR A 102 13.19 21.29 12.05
CA THR A 102 12.34 20.11 11.87
C THR A 102 13.23 18.96 11.42
N PHE A 103 13.10 17.82 12.09
CA PHE A 103 13.86 16.61 11.79
C PHE A 103 12.91 15.44 11.62
N VAL A 104 13.17 14.64 10.60
CA VAL A 104 12.44 13.40 10.34
C VAL A 104 13.39 12.24 10.58
N PHE A 105 12.94 11.24 11.35
CA PHE A 105 13.70 10.04 11.62
C PHE A 105 12.93 8.79 11.20
N TYR A 106 13.66 7.79 10.72
CA TYR A 106 13.19 6.43 10.58
C TYR A 106 13.70 5.59 11.73
N GLU A 107 12.83 4.75 12.29
CA GLU A 107 13.17 3.81 13.36
C GLU A 107 13.90 4.49 14.53
N ASN A 108 13.52 5.72 14.87
CA ASN A 108 14.17 6.56 15.89
C ASN A 108 15.69 6.77 15.72
N THR A 109 16.31 6.41 14.60
CA THR A 109 17.78 6.32 14.52
C THR A 109 18.36 6.92 13.25
N GLU A 110 17.66 6.78 12.12
CA GLU A 110 18.14 7.26 10.83
C GLU A 110 17.52 8.62 10.51
N LEU A 111 18.34 9.66 10.39
CA LEU A 111 17.87 10.98 9.98
C LEU A 111 17.56 10.98 8.48
N VAL A 112 16.34 11.38 8.13
CA VAL A 112 15.91 11.62 6.75
C VAL A 112 16.22 13.08 6.38
N PRO A 113 16.96 13.35 5.29
CA PRO A 113 17.33 14.70 4.91
C PRO A 113 16.12 15.51 4.41
N HIS A 114 16.10 16.81 4.72
CA HIS A 114 15.18 17.75 4.07
C HIS A 114 15.67 18.01 2.65
N ASP A 115 14.85 17.68 1.65
CA ASP A 115 15.19 17.77 0.22
C ASP A 115 14.07 18.47 -0.58
N THR A 116 14.26 19.76 -0.83
CA THR A 116 13.34 20.59 -1.64
C THR A 116 13.43 20.33 -3.14
N THR A 117 14.35 19.46 -3.58
CA THR A 117 14.41 19.01 -4.98
C THR A 117 13.50 17.81 -5.27
N HIS A 118 12.91 17.22 -4.21
CA HIS A 118 12.01 16.06 -4.27
C HIS A 118 12.68 14.82 -4.90
N GLY A 119 13.99 14.68 -4.71
CA GLY A 119 14.78 13.58 -5.22
C GLY A 119 14.87 12.40 -4.26
N ASP A 120 15.32 12.66 -3.03
CA ASP A 120 15.53 11.63 -2.00
C ASP A 120 15.61 12.26 -0.60
N GLY A 121 14.51 12.20 0.16
CA GLY A 121 14.37 12.88 1.45
C GLY A 121 12.92 13.24 1.77
N TRP A 122 12.69 14.25 2.60
CA TRP A 122 11.36 14.80 2.87
C TRP A 122 11.25 16.25 2.43
N ASP A 123 10.03 16.70 2.12
CA ASP A 123 9.69 18.13 2.04
C ASP A 123 8.29 18.39 2.62
N TYR A 124 7.98 19.65 2.93
CA TYR A 124 6.70 20.04 3.54
C TYR A 124 5.99 21.10 2.70
N ASP A 125 4.73 20.84 2.35
CA ASP A 125 3.84 21.78 1.69
C ASP A 125 2.92 22.50 2.70
N PRO A 126 3.16 23.80 2.98
CA PRO A 126 2.33 24.56 3.92
C PRO A 126 0.92 24.86 3.41
N ALA A 127 0.65 24.72 2.11
CA ALA A 127 -0.69 24.94 1.56
C ALA A 127 -1.64 23.79 1.92
N THR A 128 -1.10 22.58 2.01
CA THR A 128 -1.84 21.35 2.31
C THR A 128 -1.63 20.86 3.75
N GLY A 129 -0.55 21.29 4.41
CA GLY A 129 -0.17 20.79 5.73
C GLY A 129 0.51 19.43 5.68
N THR A 130 1.03 19.05 4.51
CA THR A 130 1.51 17.69 4.24
C THR A 130 3.03 17.64 4.18
N MET A 131 3.61 16.69 4.89
CA MET A 131 4.98 16.23 4.73
C MET A 131 5.00 15.07 3.74
N THR A 132 5.82 15.17 2.70
CA THR A 132 5.97 14.10 1.70
C THR A 132 7.39 13.55 1.74
N LEU A 133 7.50 12.23 1.76
CA LEU A 133 8.76 11.51 1.59
C LEU A 133 8.94 11.18 0.10
N TYR A 134 10.15 11.37 -0.40
CA TYR A 134 10.53 11.18 -1.80
C TYR A 134 11.66 10.16 -1.94
N GLY A 135 11.78 9.59 -3.14
CA GLY A 135 12.87 8.69 -3.49
C GLY A 135 12.89 7.41 -2.65
N THR A 136 14.09 7.01 -2.23
CA THR A 136 14.33 5.75 -1.53
C THR A 136 13.64 5.70 -0.17
N TYR A 137 13.44 6.85 0.48
CA TYR A 137 12.71 6.94 1.75
C TYR A 137 11.23 6.55 1.58
N CYS A 138 10.57 7.05 0.54
CA CYS A 138 9.20 6.63 0.20
C CYS A 138 9.12 5.16 -0.22
N GLU A 139 10.09 4.68 -1.00
CA GLU A 139 10.16 3.27 -1.39
C GLU A 139 10.26 2.35 -0.16
N ARG A 140 11.08 2.70 0.83
CA ARG A 140 11.24 1.93 2.08
C ARG A 140 9.97 1.85 2.91
N LEU A 141 9.17 2.92 2.95
CA LEU A 141 7.86 2.89 3.59
C LEU A 141 6.87 1.99 2.84
N THR A 142 6.78 2.17 1.52
CA THR A 142 5.84 1.39 0.69
C THR A 142 6.24 -0.08 0.56
N THR A 143 7.48 -0.45 0.89
CA THR A 143 7.96 -1.84 0.92
C THR A 143 7.98 -2.45 2.32
N HIS A 144 7.54 -1.72 3.35
CA HIS A 144 7.59 -2.14 4.76
C HIS A 144 9.01 -2.47 5.25
N GLU A 145 10.02 -1.77 4.74
CA GLU A 145 11.38 -1.81 5.31
C GLU A 145 11.50 -0.90 6.55
N VAL A 146 10.55 0.03 6.72
CA VAL A 146 10.46 0.98 7.83
C VAL A 146 9.02 0.99 8.32
N ASP A 147 8.84 0.82 9.62
CA ASP A 147 7.55 0.78 10.30
C ASP A 147 7.28 2.07 11.09
N ASP A 148 8.32 2.84 11.43
CA ASP A 148 8.24 4.02 12.29
C ASP A 148 8.85 5.28 11.67
N VAL A 149 8.10 6.38 11.73
CA VAL A 149 8.50 7.71 11.24
C VAL A 149 8.24 8.75 12.32
N ASP A 150 9.30 9.35 12.83
CA ASP A 150 9.23 10.41 13.83
C ASP A 150 9.43 11.78 13.18
N VAL A 151 8.54 12.72 13.47
CA VAL A 151 8.70 14.12 13.10
C VAL A 151 8.90 14.96 14.36
N VAL A 152 10.06 15.59 14.49
CA VAL A 152 10.47 16.34 15.68
C VAL A 152 10.66 17.82 15.36
N PHE A 153 10.08 18.70 16.17
CA PHE A 153 10.12 20.16 16.00
C PHE A 153 10.96 20.89 17.06
N GLY A 154 11.42 22.09 16.71
CA GLY A 154 11.93 23.09 17.66
C GLY A 154 13.30 22.75 18.26
N CYS A 155 14.04 21.85 17.61
CA CYS A 155 15.40 21.52 18.04
C CYS A 155 16.42 22.31 17.20
N PRO A 156 17.44 22.95 17.81
CA PRO A 156 18.48 23.67 17.04
C PRO A 156 19.39 22.72 16.23
N THR A 157 19.46 21.46 16.64
CA THR A 157 20.24 20.38 16.02
C THR A 157 19.43 19.09 16.13
N PRO A 158 19.67 18.09 15.25
CA PRO A 158 18.99 16.81 15.34
C PRO A 158 19.14 16.22 16.75
N PRO A 159 18.02 15.88 17.43
CA PRO A 159 18.09 15.20 18.72
C PRO A 159 18.58 13.76 18.54
N VAL A 160 19.10 13.19 19.62
CA VAL A 160 19.27 11.74 19.73
C VAL A 160 17.96 11.20 20.31
N LEU A 161 17.29 10.33 19.57
CA LEU A 161 16.06 9.68 19.99
C LEU A 161 16.35 8.33 20.67
#